data_AF-L7CHF6-F1
#
_entry.id   AF-L7CHF6-F1
#
_cell.length_a   1.000
_cell.length_b   1.000
_cell.length_c   1.000
_cell.angle_alpha   90.00
_cell.angle_beta   90.00
_cell.angle_gamma   90.00
#
_symmetry.space_group_name_H-M   'P 1'
#
loop_
_entity.id
_entity.type
_entity.pdbx_description
1 polymer ?
#
loop_
_entity_poly.entity_id
_entity_poly.type
_entity_poly.pdbx_seq_one_letter_code
_entity_poly.pdbx_strand_id
1 'polypeptide(L)'
;MVACWLMQDGWQLYSPMVDHGHKTDLLISDGPNFHRIQIKTFESKGKNQEINNCWSPCKIDYVVLIARNANWGLITPAFTEKRRRINHKEHCKFEKNKQEFLRAFRQV
;
A
#
# COMPACT_ATOMS: atom_id res chain seq x y z
N MET A 1 -10.90 -4.70 3.14
CA MET A 1 -10.59 -3.63 4.11
C MET A 1 -10.12 -2.36 3.41
N VAL A 2 -8.90 -2.31 2.86
CA VAL A 2 -8.34 -1.12 2.18
C VAL A 2 -9.27 -0.58 1.09
N ALA A 3 -9.76 -1.46 0.21
CA ALA A 3 -10.72 -1.08 -0.83
C ALA A 3 -11.97 -0.38 -0.28
N CYS A 4 -12.57 -0.94 0.78
CA CYS A 4 -13.76 -0.38 1.41
C CYS A 4 -13.48 1.00 2.02
N TRP A 5 -12.31 1.19 2.64
CA TRP A 5 -11.95 2.49 3.21
C TRP A 5 -11.79 3.57 2.14
N LEU A 6 -11.16 3.24 1.01
CA LEU A 6 -11.00 4.15 -0.12
C LEU A 6 -12.34 4.49 -0.78
N MET A 7 -13.21 3.50 -1.02
CA MET A 7 -14.56 3.75 -1.57
C MET A 7 -15.37 4.69 -0.68
N GLN A 8 -15.32 4.49 0.64
CA GLN A 8 -16.04 5.34 1.58
C GLN A 8 -15.43 6.75 1.75
N ASP A 9 -14.24 7.00 1.21
CA ASP A 9 -13.63 8.34 1.12
C ASP A 9 -13.88 8.99 -0.25
N GLY A 10 -14.65 8.33 -1.13
CA GLY A 10 -15.05 8.85 -2.44
C GLY A 10 -14.14 8.45 -3.60
N TRP A 11 -13.12 7.61 -3.37
CA TRP A 11 -12.26 7.14 -4.45
C TRP A 11 -13.01 6.17 -5.38
N GLN A 12 -12.76 6.30 -6.68
CA GLN A 12 -13.22 5.32 -7.65
C GLN A 12 -12.28 4.13 -7.65
N LEU A 13 -12.82 2.93 -7.45
CA LEU A 13 -12.05 1.69 -7.41
C LEU A 13 -12.31 0.85 -8.66
N TYR A 14 -11.21 0.40 -9.26
CA TYR A 14 -11.19 -0.51 -10.39
C TYR A 14 -10.41 -1.75 -9.98
N SER A 15 -11.08 -2.90 -9.97
CA SER A 15 -10.39 -4.18 -9.83
C SER A 15 -9.94 -4.65 -11.21
N PRO A 16 -8.65 -4.86 -11.47
CA PRO A 16 -8.21 -5.36 -12.76
C PRO A 16 -8.77 -6.77 -12.98
N MET A 17 -9.61 -6.97 -14.01
CA MET A 17 -10.15 -8.29 -14.35
C MET A 17 -9.09 -9.22 -14.93
N VAL A 18 -8.00 -8.67 -15.47
CA VAL A 18 -6.90 -9.43 -16.03
C VAL A 18 -5.59 -8.87 -15.48
N ASP A 19 -5.07 -9.48 -14.43
CA ASP A 19 -3.72 -9.19 -13.91
C ASP A 19 -2.72 -10.05 -14.69
N HIS A 20 -2.26 -9.58 -15.85
CA HIS A 20 -1.15 -10.19 -16.61
C HIS A 20 0.20 -10.03 -15.86
N GLY A 21 0.25 -10.37 -14.58
CA GLY A 21 1.43 -10.23 -13.75
C GLY A 21 1.82 -8.78 -13.46
N HIS A 22 0.88 -7.83 -13.50
CA HIS A 22 1.10 -6.44 -13.08
C HIS A 22 1.13 -6.29 -11.55
N LYS A 23 0.73 -7.34 -10.82
CA LYS A 23 0.80 -7.42 -9.36
C LYS A 23 0.06 -6.27 -8.66
N THR A 24 -0.94 -5.72 -9.34
CA THR A 24 -1.76 -4.60 -8.88
C THR A 24 -3.00 -5.17 -8.24
N ASP A 25 -3.19 -4.92 -6.94
CA ASP A 25 -4.37 -5.40 -6.22
C ASP A 25 -5.55 -4.43 -6.36
N LEU A 26 -5.27 -3.12 -6.44
CA LEU A 26 -6.28 -2.08 -6.63
C LEU A 26 -5.78 -1.02 -7.61
N LEU A 27 -6.63 -0.60 -8.54
CA LEU A 27 -6.44 0.63 -9.30
C LEU A 27 -7.45 1.65 -8.77
N ILE A 28 -6.98 2.81 -8.34
CA ILE A 28 -7.85 3.90 -7.84
C ILE A 28 -7.73 5.15 -8.70
N SER A 29 -8.76 5.99 -8.68
CA SER A 29 -8.75 7.29 -9.35
C SER A 29 -9.36 8.39 -8.50
N ASP A 30 -8.72 9.57 -8.55
CA ASP A 30 -9.22 10.86 -8.05
C ASP A 30 -10.02 11.63 -9.13
N GLY A 31 -10.21 11.03 -10.31
CA GLY A 31 -10.78 11.64 -11.51
C GLY A 31 -9.76 11.73 -12.64
N PRO A 32 -8.81 12.69 -12.59
CA PRO A 32 -7.81 12.88 -13.65
C PRO A 32 -6.65 11.87 -13.60
N ASN A 33 -6.31 11.34 -12.42
CA ASN A 33 -5.17 10.47 -12.24
C ASN A 33 -5.60 9.04 -11.87
N PHE A 34 -4.75 8.09 -12.23
CA PHE A 34 -4.90 6.68 -11.86
C PHE A 34 -3.69 6.23 -11.07
N HIS A 35 -3.92 5.55 -9.95
CA HIS A 35 -2.87 5.04 -9.08
C HIS A 35 -3.03 3.54 -8.87
N ARG A 36 -1.97 2.79 -9.16
CA ARG A 36 -1.86 1.35 -8.93
C ARG A 36 -1.34 1.11 -7.53
N ILE A 37 -2.12 0.37 -6.76
CA ILE A 37 -1.82 0.00 -5.40
C ILE A 37 -1.58 -1.51 -5.33
N GLN A 38 -0.47 -1.88 -4.70
CA GLN A 38 -0.25 -3.24 -4.26
C GLN A 38 -0.48 -3.35 -2.76
N ILE A 39 -1.21 -4.38 -2.33
CA ILE A 39 -1.45 -4.70 -0.93
C ILE A 39 -0.65 -5.94 -0.57
N LYS A 40 0.20 -5.82 0.45
CA LYS A 40 0.97 -6.93 0.99
C LYS A 40 0.72 -7.08 2.47
N THR A 41 0.83 -8.31 2.94
CA THR A 41 0.78 -8.63 4.36
C THR A 41 2.12 -9.18 4.80
N PHE A 42 2.55 -8.86 6.01
CA PHE A 42 3.83 -9.30 6.56
C PHE A 42 3.71 -9.58 8.06
N GLU A 43 4.64 -10.31 8.63
CA GLU A 43 4.75 -10.47 10.09
C GLU A 43 5.71 -9.44 10.64
N SER A 44 5.30 -8.67 11.64
CA SER A 44 6.14 -7.70 12.32
C SER A 44 7.16 -8.41 13.20
N LYS A 45 8.45 -8.25 12.90
CA LYS A 45 9.60 -8.87 13.60
C LYS A 45 10.49 -7.86 14.35
N GLY A 46 10.09 -6.59 14.39
CA GLY A 46 10.81 -5.53 15.12
C GLY A 46 11.28 -4.36 14.23
N LYS A 47 12.02 -3.43 14.83
CA LYS A 47 12.36 -2.12 14.22
C LYS A 47 13.32 -2.20 13.03
N ASN A 48 14.16 -3.23 12.97
CA ASN A 48 15.16 -3.42 11.90
C ASN A 48 14.66 -4.35 10.78
N GLN A 49 13.36 -4.66 10.76
CA GLN A 49 12.79 -5.48 9.70
C GLN A 49 12.90 -4.78 8.35
N GLU A 50 13.19 -5.56 7.32
CA GLU A 50 13.18 -5.12 5.93
C GLU A 50 11.97 -5.69 5.20
N ILE A 51 11.45 -4.90 4.26
CA ILE A 51 10.40 -5.28 3.33
C ILE A 51 11.07 -5.62 2.01
N ASN A 52 10.77 -6.80 1.46
CA ASN A 52 11.21 -7.18 0.13
C ASN A 52 10.34 -6.51 -0.93
N ASN A 53 10.98 -5.98 -1.96
CA ASN A 53 10.28 -5.51 -3.14
C ASN A 53 9.81 -6.70 -3.97
N CYS A 54 8.51 -6.95 -3.90
CA CYS A 54 7.87 -8.03 -4.64
C CYS A 54 7.07 -7.54 -5.84
N TRP A 55 7.02 -6.23 -6.11
CA TRP A 55 6.29 -5.64 -7.23
C TRP A 55 7.15 -5.40 -8.46
N SER A 56 8.46 -5.16 -8.30
CA SER A 56 9.36 -5.01 -9.44
C SER A 56 9.26 -6.20 -10.43
N PRO A 57 9.30 -5.98 -11.75
CA PRO A 57 9.45 -4.69 -12.46
C PRO A 57 8.12 -3.97 -12.75
N CYS A 58 7.02 -4.36 -12.10
CA CYS A 58 5.69 -3.83 -12.41
C CYS A 58 5.56 -2.37 -11.96
N LYS A 59 4.86 -1.57 -12.77
CA LYS A 59 4.57 -0.16 -12.45
C LYS A 59 3.46 -0.09 -11.40
N ILE A 60 3.87 -0.03 -10.13
CA ILE A 60 3.02 0.24 -8.97
C ILE A 60 3.34 1.66 -8.49
N ASP A 61 2.34 2.41 -8.06
CA ASP A 61 2.52 3.77 -7.55
C ASP A 61 2.66 3.75 -6.02
N TYR A 62 1.81 2.96 -5.34
CA TYR A 62 1.83 2.83 -3.88
C TYR A 62 1.78 1.38 -3.41
N VAL A 63 2.37 1.12 -2.26
CA VAL A 63 2.32 -0.18 -1.58
C VAL A 63 1.74 0.00 -0.19
N VAL A 64 0.70 -0.78 0.12
CA VAL A 64 0.08 -0.85 1.44
C VAL A 64 0.50 -2.17 2.10
N LEU A 65 1.20 -2.06 3.23
CA LEU A 65 1.72 -3.18 4.00
C LEU A 65 0.92 -3.34 5.29
N ILE A 66 0.33 -4.52 5.51
CA ILE A 66 -0.49 -4.80 6.69
C ILE A 66 0.21 -5.85 7.56
N ALA A 67 0.54 -5.50 8.81
CA ALA A 67 1.20 -6.42 9.73
C ALA A 67 0.20 -7.47 10.26
N ARG A 68 0.37 -8.77 10.01
CA ARG A 68 -0.63 -9.81 10.40
C ARG A 68 -0.77 -9.97 11.92
N ASN A 69 0.34 -9.87 12.64
CA ASN A 69 0.44 -10.08 14.09
C ASN A 69 0.36 -8.78 14.91
N ALA A 70 -0.09 -7.67 14.33
CA ALA A 70 -0.19 -6.38 15.02
C ALA A 70 -1.34 -5.54 14.47
N ASN A 71 -1.73 -4.47 15.17
CA ASN A 71 -2.85 -3.60 14.76
C ASN A 71 -2.42 -2.37 13.94
N TRP A 72 -1.37 -2.50 13.12
CA TRP A 72 -0.86 -1.38 12.30
C TRP A 72 -0.48 -1.82 10.89
N GLY A 73 -0.27 -0.83 10.02
CA GLY A 73 0.24 -0.99 8.67
C GLY A 73 1.11 0.19 8.23
N LEU A 74 1.60 0.14 7.00
CA LEU A 74 2.38 1.19 6.36
C LEU A 74 1.86 1.46 4.95
N ILE A 75 1.97 2.70 4.52
CA ILE A 75 1.76 3.13 3.14
C ILE A 75 3.07 3.75 2.69
N THR A 76 3.53 3.39 1.50
CA THR A 76 4.77 3.92 0.94
C THR A 76 4.61 4.08 -0.57
N PRO A 77 5.30 5.06 -1.18
CA PRO A 77 5.54 5.02 -2.62
C PRO A 77 6.21 3.69 -2.98
N ALA A 78 5.89 3.16 -4.16
CA ALA A 78 6.60 2.02 -4.69
C ALA A 78 8.08 2.39 -4.90
N PHE A 79 8.97 1.47 -4.53
CA PHE A 79 10.40 1.68 -4.64
C PHE A 79 11.07 0.66 -5.55
N THR A 80 12.31 0.95 -5.97
CA THR A 80 13.07 0.14 -6.93
C THR A 80 14.13 -0.72 -6.26
N GLU A 81 14.52 -0.44 -5.02
CA GLU A 81 15.50 -1.26 -4.31
C GLU A 81 14.93 -2.66 -4.04
N LYS A 82 15.80 -3.68 -3.95
CA LYS A 82 15.39 -5.06 -3.65
C LYS A 82 14.74 -5.18 -2.27
N ARG A 83 15.21 -4.37 -1.31
CA ARG A 83 14.74 -4.34 0.08
C ARG A 83 14.78 -2.93 0.61
N ARG A 84 13.85 -2.61 1.51
CA ARG A 84 13.82 -1.33 2.20
C ARG A 84 13.43 -1.54 3.67
N ARG A 85 14.08 -0.81 4.58
CA ARG A 85 13.77 -0.91 6.01
C ARG A 85 12.38 -0.40 6.32
N ILE A 86 11.74 -1.01 7.32
CA ILE A 86 10.36 -0.68 7.69
C ILE A 86 10.19 0.74 8.22
N ASN A 87 11.24 1.31 8.81
CA ASN A 87 11.31 2.66 9.37
C ASN A 87 11.85 3.70 8.38
N HIS A 88 11.78 3.43 7.07
CA HIS A 88 12.21 4.39 6.06
C HIS A 88 11.36 5.67 6.14
N LYS A 89 11.99 6.83 5.88
CA LYS A 89 11.38 8.16 6.02
C LYS A 89 10.15 8.38 5.11
N GLU A 90 10.07 7.67 4.00
CA GLU A 90 8.95 7.74 3.03
C GLU A 90 7.78 6.83 3.41
N HIS A 91 7.91 6.03 4.48
CA HIS A 91 6.83 5.16 4.93
C HIS A 91 5.94 5.90 5.93
N CYS A 92 4.66 5.99 5.61
CA CYS A 92 3.63 6.51 6.52
C CYS A 92 2.99 5.35 7.28
N LYS A 93 3.21 5.30 8.60
CA LYS A 93 2.62 4.29 9.49
C LYS A 93 1.21 4.70 9.91
N PHE A 94 0.31 3.72 9.98
CA PHE A 94 -1.07 3.91 10.43
C PHE A 94 -1.54 2.76 11.33
N GLU A 95 -2.47 3.02 12.24
CA GLU A 95 -3.22 1.96 12.92
C GLU A 95 -4.30 1.40 11.98
N LYS A 96 -4.65 0.11 12.08
CA LYS A 96 -5.60 -0.55 11.16
C LYS A 96 -7.06 -0.14 11.38
N ASN A 97 -7.35 1.14 11.24
CA ASN A 97 -8.68 1.70 11.20
C ASN A 97 -8.79 2.68 10.02
N LYS A 98 -10.03 3.01 9.63
CA LYS A 98 -10.31 3.86 8.45
C LYS A 98 -9.66 5.23 8.54
N GLN A 99 -9.83 5.92 9.67
CA GLN A 99 -9.42 7.32 9.83
C GLN A 99 -7.90 7.45 9.73
N GLU A 100 -7.17 6.57 10.42
CA GLU A 100 -5.72 6.53 10.41
C GLU A 100 -5.15 6.14 9.05
N PHE A 101 -5.78 5.15 8.38
CA PHE A 101 -5.40 4.78 7.03
C PHE A 101 -5.54 5.95 6.05
N LEU A 102 -6.68 6.63 6.01
CA LEU A 102 -6.91 7.75 5.09
C LEU A 102 -5.99 8.93 5.39
N ARG A 103 -5.72 9.21 6.67
CA ARG A 103 -4.76 10.24 7.08
C ARG A 103 -3.36 9.93 6.55
N ALA A 104 -2.89 8.70 6.73
CA ALA A 104 -1.59 8.29 6.22
C ALA A 104 -1.56 8.26 4.69
N PHE A 105 -2.66 7.85 4.04
CA PHE A 105 -2.73 7.75 2.58
C PHE A 105 -2.59 9.12 1.90
N ARG A 106 -3.13 10.19 2.50
CA ARG A 106 -3.02 11.56 1.98
C ARG A 106 -1.64 12.21 2.21
N GLN A 107 -0.79 11.62 3.04
CA GLN A 107 0.55 12.13 3.35
C GLN A 107 1.62 11.56 2.42
N VAL A 108 1.30 10.47 1.72
CA VAL A 108 2.16 9.79 0.76
C VAL A 108 1.92 10.36 -0.62
#